data_AF-M6GXL0-F1
#
_entry.id   AF-M6GXL0-F1
#
_cell.length_a   1.000
_cell.length_b   1.000
_cell.length_c   1.000
_cell.angle_alpha   90.00
_cell.angle_beta   90.00
_cell.angle_gamma   90.00
#
_symmetry.space_group_name_H-M   'P 1'
#
loop_
_entity.id
_entity.type
_entity.pdbx_description
1 polymer ?
#
loop_
_entity_poly.entity_id
_entity_poly.type
_entity_poly.pdbx_seq_one_letter_code
_entity_poly.pdbx_strand_id
1 'polypeptide(L)'
;MQFHFFQFLDWDLLKFFFYFLSFIGVFLTIRLRFPQLRFLFLAIKIFSGNMDYKGSRGRLVHSQAFFSGTASSLLPGAVIGSALALMIGGPGVLFWIWISSFFIMPLRFVSSTLAIRFRTKTDSGRYLSGPMYFIESALKARWLAVGFAAVGLLTVLVMGGVVPMLYVTHIANRVFEINGMTVPFLLSVILVFIVLGGVRRVGKVSAYLAPIGILLFF
;
A
#
# COMPACT_ATOMS: atom_id res chain seq x y z
N MET A 1 27.94 22.67 -1.71
CA MET A 1 27.55 21.94 -0.47
C MET A 1 26.18 21.23 -0.54
N GLN A 2 25.38 21.35 -1.61
CA GLN A 2 24.05 20.73 -1.69
C GLN A 2 23.99 19.34 -2.35
N PHE A 3 25.06 18.82 -2.97
CA PHE A 3 25.05 17.53 -3.66
C PHE A 3 25.42 16.31 -2.79
N HIS A 4 26.17 16.51 -1.70
CA HIS A 4 26.57 15.39 -0.82
C HIS A 4 25.42 14.82 0.01
N PHE A 5 24.45 15.64 0.42
CA PHE A 5 23.30 15.18 1.21
C PHE A 5 22.37 14.28 0.40
N PHE A 6 22.10 14.64 -0.86
CA PHE A 6 21.29 13.82 -1.77
C PHE A 6 22.03 12.54 -2.19
N GLN A 7 23.35 12.60 -2.44
CA GLN A 7 24.13 11.39 -2.73
C GLN A 7 24.18 10.40 -1.54
N PHE A 8 24.30 10.88 -0.31
CA PHE A 8 24.23 10.04 0.89
C PHE A 8 22.86 9.36 1.03
N LEU A 9 21.78 10.11 0.76
CA LEU A 9 20.42 9.58 0.77
C LEU A 9 20.20 8.54 -0.33
N ASP A 10 20.73 8.78 -1.53
CA ASP A 10 20.49 7.96 -2.72
C ASP A 10 21.33 6.67 -2.77
N TRP A 11 22.64 6.73 -2.50
CA TRP A 11 23.55 5.61 -2.77
C TRP A 11 23.86 4.75 -1.56
N ASP A 12 23.90 5.30 -0.35
CA ASP A 12 24.26 4.55 0.85
C ASP A 12 23.03 4.09 1.63
N LEU A 13 22.06 4.99 1.83
CA LEU A 13 20.91 4.71 2.66
C LEU A 13 19.86 3.85 1.95
N LEU A 14 19.41 4.24 0.75
CA LEU A 14 18.39 3.48 0.00
C LEU A 14 18.84 2.05 -0.33
N LYS A 15 20.10 1.87 -0.74
CA LYS A 15 20.64 0.55 -1.03
C LYS A 15 20.69 -0.33 0.21
N PHE A 16 21.19 0.22 1.33
CA PHE A 16 21.21 -0.51 2.59
C PHE A 16 19.80 -0.96 3.00
N PHE A 17 18.80 -0.06 2.94
CA PHE A 17 17.41 -0.41 3.23
C PHE A 17 16.87 -1.49 2.29
N PHE A 18 17.18 -1.40 1.00
CA PHE A 18 16.77 -2.41 0.02
C PHE A 18 17.35 -3.80 0.33
N TYR A 19 18.65 -3.89 0.59
CA TYR A 19 19.29 -5.16 0.95
C TYR A 19 18.78 -5.69 2.29
N PHE A 20 18.59 -4.82 3.27
CA PHE A 20 18.06 -5.19 4.59
C PHE A 20 16.63 -5.74 4.49
N LEU A 21 15.74 -5.07 3.76
CA LEU A 21 14.38 -5.52 3.52
C LEU A 21 14.34 -6.84 2.74
N SER A 22 15.19 -6.97 1.73
CA SER A 22 15.31 -8.21 0.95
C SER A 22 15.79 -9.37 1.82
N PHE A 23 16.78 -9.15 2.68
CA PHE A 23 17.26 -10.16 3.62
C PHE A 23 16.19 -10.59 4.61
N ILE A 24 15.45 -9.63 5.20
CA ILE A 24 14.32 -9.95 6.09
C ILE A 24 13.24 -10.72 5.33
N GLY A 25 12.94 -10.33 4.10
CA GLY A 25 11.96 -11.01 3.24
C GLY A 25 12.32 -12.47 3.00
N VAL A 26 13.57 -12.74 2.63
CA VAL A 26 14.11 -14.09 2.45
C VAL A 26 14.08 -14.86 3.77
N PHE A 27 14.56 -14.27 4.87
CA PHE A 27 14.55 -14.87 6.19
C PHE A 27 13.14 -15.27 6.65
N LEU A 28 12.16 -14.38 6.50
CA LEU A 28 10.76 -14.64 6.83
C LEU A 28 10.16 -15.71 5.90
N THR A 29 10.51 -15.70 4.62
CA THR A 29 10.07 -16.73 3.66
C THR A 29 10.50 -18.12 4.13
N ILE A 30 11.77 -18.28 4.50
CA ILE A 30 12.30 -19.57 4.96
C ILE A 30 11.70 -19.95 6.32
N ARG A 31 11.68 -19.02 7.28
CA ARG A 31 11.18 -19.27 8.64
C ARG A 31 9.70 -19.64 8.69
N LEU A 32 8.89 -19.01 7.83
CA LEU A 32 7.44 -19.28 7.72
C LEU A 32 7.13 -20.45 6.77
N ARG A 33 8.16 -21.12 6.22
CA ARG A 33 8.04 -22.25 5.27
C ARG A 33 7.23 -21.87 4.02
N PHE A 34 7.68 -20.82 3.32
CA PHE A 34 7.08 -20.32 2.07
C PHE A 34 5.58 -20.02 2.20
N PRO A 35 5.18 -19.06 3.06
CA PRO A 35 3.77 -18.74 3.32
C PRO A 35 3.03 -18.33 2.04
N GLN A 36 3.76 -17.68 1.12
CA GLN A 36 3.27 -17.25 -0.18
C GLN A 36 2.78 -18.37 -1.10
N LEU A 37 3.40 -19.57 -1.05
CA LEU A 37 2.93 -20.73 -1.81
C LEU A 37 1.88 -21.51 -1.01
N ARG A 38 2.12 -21.69 0.30
CA ARG A 38 1.25 -22.49 1.17
C ARG A 38 -0.15 -21.90 1.33
N PHE A 39 -0.26 -20.59 1.47
CA PHE A 39 -1.53 -19.91 1.72
C PHE A 39 -2.19 -19.35 0.46
N LEU A 40 -1.58 -19.52 -0.73
CA LEU A 40 -2.13 -19.01 -1.99
C LEU A 40 -3.52 -19.58 -2.27
N PHE A 41 -3.67 -20.90 -2.23
CA PHE A 41 -4.96 -21.56 -2.46
C PHE A 41 -6.00 -21.22 -1.39
N LEU A 42 -5.56 -21.08 -0.13
CA LEU A 42 -6.44 -20.64 0.95
C LEU A 42 -6.93 -19.21 0.71
N ALA A 43 -6.05 -18.30 0.28
CA ALA A 43 -6.40 -16.92 -0.03
C ALA A 43 -7.41 -16.84 -1.18
N ILE A 44 -7.22 -17.63 -2.24
CA ILE A 44 -8.19 -17.72 -3.36
C ILE A 44 -9.55 -18.23 -2.87
N LYS A 45 -9.56 -19.26 -2.01
CA LYS A 45 -10.80 -19.80 -1.43
C LYS A 45 -11.53 -18.78 -0.56
N ILE A 46 -10.80 -18.00 0.25
CA ILE A 46 -11.36 -16.91 1.06
C ILE A 46 -11.93 -15.81 0.16
N PHE A 47 -11.20 -15.46 -0.89
CA PHE A 47 -11.59 -14.43 -1.84
C PHE A 47 -12.88 -14.79 -2.62
N SER A 48 -13.07 -16.07 -2.93
CA SER A 48 -14.27 -16.61 -3.59
C SER A 48 -15.56 -16.51 -2.73
N GLY A 49 -15.48 -15.97 -1.51
CA GLY A 49 -16.64 -15.71 -0.64
C GLY A 49 -17.12 -16.92 0.16
N ASN A 50 -16.49 -18.08 -0.03
CA ASN A 50 -16.88 -19.35 0.60
C ASN A 50 -16.59 -19.41 2.12
N MET A 51 -16.02 -18.34 2.71
CA MET A 51 -15.68 -18.23 4.14
C MET A 51 -16.18 -16.92 4.80
N ASP A 52 -17.11 -16.18 4.16
CA ASP A 52 -17.67 -14.96 4.75
C ASP A 52 -18.74 -15.31 5.81
N TYR A 53 -18.32 -15.33 7.08
CA TYR A 53 -19.22 -15.59 8.20
C TYR A 53 -20.04 -14.34 8.57
N LYS A 54 -21.37 -14.47 8.65
CA LYS A 54 -22.33 -13.39 8.99
C LYS A 54 -22.15 -12.77 10.39
N GLY A 55 -21.23 -13.29 11.21
CA GLY A 55 -20.85 -12.76 12.54
C GLY A 55 -19.40 -12.29 12.67
N SER A 56 -18.66 -12.15 11.55
CA SER A 56 -17.26 -11.73 11.60
C SER A 56 -17.11 -10.29 12.09
N ARG A 57 -16.18 -10.04 13.02
CA ARG A 57 -15.95 -8.73 13.68
C ARG A 57 -15.27 -7.68 12.78
N GLY A 58 -15.38 -7.81 11.45
CA GLY A 58 -14.77 -6.93 10.45
C GLY A 58 -15.73 -5.85 9.94
N ARG A 59 -15.20 -4.69 9.52
CA ARG A 59 -16.02 -3.59 8.94
C ARG A 59 -16.27 -3.74 7.43
N LEU A 60 -15.50 -4.58 6.77
CA LEU A 60 -15.49 -4.84 5.33
C LEU A 60 -15.57 -6.35 5.11
N VAL A 61 -16.21 -6.76 4.02
CA VAL A 61 -16.18 -8.14 3.52
C VAL A 61 -14.75 -8.44 3.03
N HIS A 62 -14.30 -9.71 3.07
CA HIS A 62 -12.92 -10.06 2.67
C HIS A 62 -12.55 -9.56 1.28
N SER A 63 -13.45 -9.68 0.30
CA SER A 63 -13.25 -9.17 -1.06
C SER A 63 -13.10 -7.66 -1.11
N GLN A 64 -13.91 -6.92 -0.36
CA GLN A 64 -13.80 -5.45 -0.26
C GLN A 64 -12.48 -5.02 0.39
N ALA A 65 -12.05 -5.73 1.44
CA ALA A 65 -10.77 -5.47 2.09
C ALA A 65 -9.59 -5.76 1.16
N PHE A 66 -9.67 -6.85 0.39
CA PHE A 66 -8.67 -7.20 -0.62
C PHE A 66 -8.57 -6.13 -1.72
N PHE A 67 -9.68 -5.81 -2.39
CA PHE A 67 -9.68 -4.81 -3.45
C PHE A 67 -9.29 -3.42 -2.95
N SER A 68 -9.75 -3.03 -1.76
CA SER A 68 -9.36 -1.75 -1.15
C SER A 68 -7.85 -1.70 -0.84
N GLY A 69 -7.27 -2.79 -0.37
CA GLY A 69 -5.82 -2.90 -0.13
C GLY A 69 -4.98 -2.99 -1.42
N THR A 70 -5.48 -3.65 -2.44
CA THR A 70 -4.83 -3.71 -3.75
C THR A 70 -4.89 -2.35 -4.45
N ALA A 71 -6.05 -1.69 -4.42
CA ALA A 71 -6.24 -0.35 -4.97
C ALA A 71 -5.28 0.67 -4.36
N SER A 72 -5.08 0.63 -3.04
CA SER A 72 -4.15 1.54 -2.36
C SER A 72 -2.68 1.28 -2.72
N SER A 73 -2.36 0.09 -3.23
CA SER A 73 -1.03 -0.27 -3.72
C SER A 73 -0.81 0.10 -5.19
N LEU A 74 -1.89 0.24 -5.98
CA LEU A 74 -1.87 0.61 -7.40
C LEU A 74 -1.77 2.13 -7.55
N LEU A 75 -0.59 2.66 -7.28
CA LEU A 75 -0.30 4.09 -7.42
C LEU A 75 0.30 4.37 -8.80
N PRO A 76 0.00 5.52 -9.43
CA PRO A 76 0.65 5.92 -10.69
C PRO A 76 2.18 5.91 -10.59
N GLY A 77 2.72 6.25 -9.41
CA GLY A 77 4.16 6.19 -9.14
C GLY A 77 4.76 4.77 -9.20
N ALA A 78 3.99 3.72 -8.88
CA ALA A 78 4.46 2.33 -9.00
C ALA A 78 4.58 1.90 -10.47
N VAL A 79 3.62 2.32 -11.31
CA VAL A 79 3.62 2.05 -12.76
C VAL A 79 4.80 2.77 -13.43
N ILE A 80 4.96 4.07 -13.16
CA ILE A 80 6.06 4.87 -13.71
C ILE A 80 7.41 4.39 -13.18
N GLY A 81 7.51 4.06 -11.89
CA GLY A 81 8.72 3.50 -11.32
C GLY A 81 9.15 2.20 -12.02
N SER A 82 8.18 1.33 -12.33
CA SER A 82 8.43 0.10 -13.10
C SER A 82 8.86 0.40 -14.54
N ALA A 83 8.22 1.38 -15.19
CA ALA A 83 8.58 1.83 -16.54
C ALA A 83 9.98 2.46 -16.59
N LEU A 84 10.35 3.29 -15.62
CA LEU A 84 11.69 3.86 -15.50
C LEU A 84 12.72 2.77 -15.24
N ALA A 85 12.41 1.80 -14.38
CA ALA A 85 13.31 0.67 -14.12
C ALA A 85 13.56 -0.16 -15.39
N LEU A 86 12.53 -0.40 -16.19
CA LEU A 86 12.62 -1.00 -17.52
C LEU A 86 13.48 -0.19 -18.49
N MET A 87 13.26 1.12 -18.56
CA MET A 87 14.03 2.01 -19.45
C MET A 87 15.51 2.04 -19.09
N ILE A 88 15.85 2.02 -17.80
CA ILE A 88 17.23 2.14 -17.31
C ILE A 88 17.94 0.79 -17.31
N GLY A 89 17.31 -0.27 -16.82
CA GLY A 89 17.94 -1.58 -16.64
C GLY A 89 17.65 -2.60 -17.75
N GLY A 90 16.83 -2.23 -18.74
CA GLY A 90 16.44 -3.12 -19.83
C GLY A 90 15.39 -4.16 -19.44
N PRO A 91 15.03 -5.07 -20.37
CA PRO A 91 13.90 -5.99 -20.20
C PRO A 91 14.11 -7.01 -19.07
N GLY A 92 15.36 -7.31 -18.70
CA GLY A 92 15.70 -8.24 -17.61
C GLY A 92 15.22 -7.78 -16.23
N VAL A 93 14.87 -6.50 -16.07
CA VAL A 93 14.39 -5.93 -14.79
C VAL A 93 13.05 -6.53 -14.37
N LEU A 94 12.17 -6.90 -15.32
CA LEU A 94 10.87 -7.48 -14.99
C LEU A 94 10.99 -8.76 -14.16
N PHE A 95 11.95 -9.61 -14.52
CA PHE A 95 12.24 -10.84 -13.79
C PHE A 95 12.64 -10.54 -12.33
N TRP A 96 13.49 -9.53 -12.14
CA TRP A 96 13.93 -9.11 -10.81
C TRP A 96 12.84 -8.42 -9.98
N ILE A 97 11.93 -7.68 -10.62
CA ILE A 97 10.75 -7.11 -9.94
C ILE A 97 9.86 -8.23 -9.39
N TRP A 98 9.63 -9.30 -10.15
CA TRP A 98 8.84 -10.44 -9.67
C TRP A 98 9.51 -11.19 -8.52
N ILE A 99 10.82 -11.46 -8.64
CA ILE A 99 11.58 -12.12 -7.57
C ILE A 99 11.59 -11.29 -6.28
N SER A 100 11.90 -10.00 -6.38
CA SER A 100 11.92 -9.11 -5.21
C SER A 100 10.54 -9.00 -4.57
N SER A 101 9.48 -8.88 -5.38
CA SER A 101 8.09 -8.85 -4.91
C SER A 101 7.72 -10.13 -4.16
N PHE A 102 8.14 -11.30 -4.66
CA PHE A 102 7.95 -12.59 -3.99
C PHE A 102 8.57 -12.57 -2.58
N PHE A 103 9.81 -12.11 -2.41
CA PHE A 103 10.42 -12.07 -1.08
C PHE A 103 9.85 -10.99 -0.15
N ILE A 104 9.26 -9.91 -0.69
CA ILE A 104 8.63 -8.86 0.11
C ILE A 104 7.23 -9.26 0.62
N MET A 105 6.50 -10.13 -0.09
CA MET A 105 5.15 -10.60 0.31
C MET A 105 5.07 -11.11 1.77
N PRO A 106 5.97 -11.99 2.26
CA PRO A 106 5.95 -12.43 3.65
C PRO A 106 6.07 -11.28 4.68
N LEU A 107 6.80 -10.21 4.36
CA LEU A 107 6.93 -9.06 5.25
C LEU A 107 5.58 -8.36 5.44
N ARG A 108 4.83 -8.16 4.35
CA ARG A 108 3.46 -7.63 4.39
C ARG A 108 2.48 -8.56 5.10
N PHE A 109 2.66 -9.88 4.94
CA PHE A 109 1.85 -10.88 5.62
C PHE A 109 2.06 -10.83 7.14
N VAL A 110 3.30 -10.80 7.61
CA VAL A 110 3.63 -10.71 9.04
C VAL A 110 3.12 -9.39 9.62
N SER A 111 3.33 -8.26 8.94
CA SER A 111 2.87 -6.95 9.44
C SER A 111 1.35 -6.87 9.58
N SER A 112 0.61 -7.40 8.59
CA SER A 112 -0.86 -7.46 8.64
C SER A 112 -1.35 -8.39 9.75
N THR A 113 -0.67 -9.52 9.96
CA THR A 113 -0.98 -10.48 11.03
C THR A 113 -0.75 -9.86 12.42
N LEU A 114 0.38 -9.16 12.62
CA LEU A 114 0.66 -8.44 13.85
C LEU A 114 -0.35 -7.32 14.10
N ALA A 115 -0.74 -6.58 13.06
CA ALA A 115 -1.74 -5.51 13.19
C ALA A 115 -3.10 -6.02 13.67
N ILE A 116 -3.50 -7.24 13.28
CA ILE A 116 -4.73 -7.88 13.78
C ILE A 116 -4.54 -8.39 15.21
N ARG A 117 -3.38 -8.98 15.52
CA ARG A 117 -3.08 -9.53 16.85
C ARG A 117 -3.03 -8.44 17.93
N PHE A 118 -2.46 -7.29 17.61
CA PHE A 118 -2.28 -6.15 18.52
C PHE A 118 -3.27 -5.01 18.29
N ARG A 119 -4.46 -5.32 17.73
CA ARG A 119 -5.50 -4.30 17.54
C ARG A 119 -6.05 -3.82 18.87
N THR A 120 -6.24 -2.52 19.00
CA THR A 120 -6.86 -1.90 20.18
C THR A 120 -8.33 -1.60 19.88
N LYS A 121 -9.21 -1.91 20.83
CA LYS A 121 -10.62 -1.55 20.73
C LYS A 121 -10.83 -0.18 21.39
N THR A 122 -11.36 0.76 20.62
CA THR A 122 -11.79 2.07 21.13
C THR A 122 -13.11 1.92 21.90
N ASP A 123 -13.38 2.84 22.82
CA ASP A 123 -14.64 2.91 23.59
C ASP A 123 -15.89 2.96 22.70
N SER A 124 -15.77 3.56 21.51
CA SER A 124 -16.81 3.57 20.47
C SER A 124 -17.02 2.22 19.76
N GLY A 125 -16.43 1.13 20.26
CA GLY A 125 -16.52 -0.22 19.71
C GLY A 125 -15.70 -0.46 18.43
N ARG A 126 -14.85 0.51 18.04
CA ARG A 126 -14.05 0.46 16.81
C ARG A 126 -12.74 -0.27 17.05
N TYR A 127 -12.22 -0.94 16.03
CA TYR A 127 -10.88 -1.52 16.08
C TYR A 127 -9.89 -0.59 15.40
N LEU A 128 -8.84 -0.22 16.12
CA LEU A 128 -7.68 0.50 15.62
C LEU A 128 -6.53 -0.50 15.45
N SER A 129 -5.92 -0.50 14.28
CA SER A 129 -4.87 -1.44 13.91
C SER A 129 -3.87 -0.77 12.99
N GLY A 130 -2.62 -1.21 13.06
CA GLY A 130 -1.56 -0.73 12.19
C GLY A 130 -0.20 -0.90 12.85
N PRO A 131 0.89 -0.58 12.13
CA PRO A 131 2.23 -0.81 12.64
C PRO A 131 2.56 -0.06 13.93
N MET A 132 2.06 1.17 14.07
CA MET A 132 2.18 1.96 15.29
C MET A 132 1.67 1.22 16.54
N TYR A 133 0.56 0.48 16.43
CA TYR A 133 -0.05 -0.21 17.57
C TYR A 133 0.77 -1.42 18.03
N PHE A 134 1.31 -2.21 17.11
CA PHE A 134 2.17 -3.33 17.51
C PHE A 134 3.56 -2.86 17.93
N ILE A 135 4.07 -1.73 17.41
CA ILE A 135 5.34 -1.15 17.90
C ILE A 135 5.17 -0.70 19.36
N GLU A 136 4.06 -0.03 19.67
CA GLU A 136 3.78 0.39 21.04
C GLU A 136 3.55 -0.81 21.97
N SER A 137 2.73 -1.78 21.56
CA SER A 137 2.32 -2.88 22.45
C SER A 137 3.30 -4.05 22.51
N ALA A 138 3.94 -4.42 21.39
CA ALA A 138 4.89 -5.54 21.34
C ALA A 138 6.32 -5.12 21.69
N LEU A 139 6.77 -3.96 21.21
CA LEU A 139 8.12 -3.44 21.46
C LEU A 139 8.21 -2.55 22.70
N LYS A 140 7.06 -2.14 23.28
CA LYS A 140 6.98 -1.18 24.40
C LYS A 140 7.71 0.14 24.13
N ALA A 141 7.91 0.48 22.85
CA ALA A 141 8.68 1.64 22.42
C ALA A 141 7.75 2.74 21.88
N ARG A 142 7.15 3.51 22.80
CA ARG A 142 6.21 4.59 22.45
C ARG A 142 6.80 5.64 21.51
N TRP A 143 8.07 6.02 21.73
CA TRP A 143 8.75 7.01 20.89
C TRP A 143 8.84 6.55 19.42
N LEU A 144 9.10 5.26 19.20
CA LEU A 144 9.19 4.68 17.86
C LEU A 144 7.81 4.58 17.20
N ALA A 145 6.77 4.27 17.98
CA ALA A 145 5.39 4.25 17.50
C ALA A 145 4.91 5.64 17.05
N VAL A 146 5.23 6.68 17.82
CA VAL A 146 4.90 8.07 17.48
C VAL A 146 5.70 8.55 16.28
N GLY A 147 7.00 8.25 16.22
CA GLY A 147 7.84 8.55 15.06
C GLY A 147 7.32 7.88 13.78
N PHE A 148 6.97 6.59 13.87
CA PHE A 148 6.36 5.87 12.76
C PHE A 148 5.01 6.47 12.34
N ALA A 149 4.17 6.86 13.29
CA ALA A 149 2.88 7.48 13.00
C ALA A 149 3.05 8.84 12.29
N ALA A 150 3.99 9.68 12.73
CA ALA A 150 4.26 10.97 12.13
C ALA A 150 4.79 10.84 10.68
N VAL A 151 5.81 10.00 10.48
CA VAL A 151 6.37 9.74 9.14
C VAL A 151 5.34 9.04 8.25
N GLY A 152 4.58 8.10 8.81
CA GLY A 152 3.51 7.40 8.10
C GLY A 152 2.41 8.35 7.63
N LEU A 153 2.03 9.32 8.46
CA LEU A 153 1.05 10.35 8.10
C LEU A 153 1.57 11.21 6.93
N LEU A 154 2.82 11.69 7.01
CA LEU A 154 3.46 12.43 5.92
C LEU A 154 3.51 11.61 4.63
N THR A 155 3.88 10.33 4.73
CA THR A 155 3.97 9.41 3.59
C THR A 155 2.60 9.24 2.93
N VAL A 156 1.53 9.06 3.72
CA VAL A 156 0.16 8.92 3.19
C VAL A 156 -0.32 10.21 2.53
N LEU A 157 -0.01 11.38 3.08
CA LEU A 157 -0.39 12.66 2.47
C LEU A 157 0.32 12.89 1.13
N VAL A 158 1.62 12.59 1.06
CA VAL A 158 2.41 12.77 -0.16
C VAL A 158 2.05 11.72 -1.20
N MET A 159 2.18 10.43 -0.86
CA MET A 159 2.02 9.33 -1.82
C MET A 159 0.55 9.04 -2.14
N GLY A 160 -0.37 9.24 -1.19
CA GLY A 160 -1.80 9.00 -1.38
C GLY A 160 -2.59 10.22 -1.84
N GLY A 161 -2.07 11.44 -1.66
CA GLY A 161 -2.75 12.69 -2.00
C GLY A 161 -2.05 13.48 -3.10
N VAL A 162 -0.90 14.07 -2.79
CA VAL A 162 -0.20 15.02 -3.67
C VAL A 162 0.25 14.37 -4.97
N VAL A 163 0.96 13.25 -4.88
CA VAL A 163 1.59 12.59 -6.03
C VAL A 163 0.54 12.14 -7.08
N PRO A 164 -0.56 11.44 -6.73
CA PRO A 164 -1.61 11.10 -7.69
C PRO A 164 -2.24 12.34 -8.36
N MET A 165 -2.49 13.42 -7.62
CA MET A 165 -3.08 14.64 -8.17
C MET A 165 -2.14 15.32 -9.18
N LEU A 166 -0.84 15.36 -8.90
CA LEU A 166 0.15 15.87 -9.85
C LEU A 166 0.15 15.08 -11.16
N TYR A 167 0.05 13.75 -11.09
CA TYR A 167 -0.01 12.92 -12.29
C TYR A 167 -1.29 13.16 -13.10
N VAL A 168 -2.44 13.23 -12.44
CA VAL A 168 -3.69 13.52 -13.16
C VAL A 168 -3.64 14.89 -13.82
N THR A 169 -3.05 15.90 -13.16
CA THR A 169 -2.83 17.23 -13.75
C THR A 169 -1.95 17.13 -15.00
N HIS A 170 -0.86 16.36 -14.92
CA HIS A 170 0.07 16.22 -16.03
C HIS A 170 -0.56 15.52 -17.23
N ILE A 171 -1.31 14.45 -16.99
CA ILE A 171 -2.04 13.71 -18.04
C ILE A 171 -3.14 14.57 -18.64
N ALA A 172 -3.91 15.29 -17.82
CA ALA A 172 -4.95 16.21 -18.29
C ALA A 172 -4.41 17.31 -19.20
N ASN A 173 -3.24 17.86 -18.85
CA ASN A 173 -2.57 18.87 -19.65
C ASN A 173 -2.04 18.27 -20.98
N ARG A 174 -1.35 17.14 -20.92
CA ARG A 174 -0.67 16.54 -22.09
C ARG A 174 -1.60 15.87 -23.09
N VAL A 175 -2.68 15.25 -22.62
CA VAL A 175 -3.57 14.43 -23.46
C VAL A 175 -4.83 15.18 -23.85
N PHE A 176 -5.39 15.96 -22.91
CA PHE A 176 -6.67 16.65 -23.10
C PHE A 176 -6.52 18.16 -23.31
N GLU A 177 -5.29 18.69 -23.28
CA GLU A 177 -4.97 20.12 -23.40
C GLU A 177 -5.72 21.01 -22.37
N ILE A 178 -6.20 20.40 -21.28
CA ILE A 178 -6.87 21.10 -20.20
C ILE A 178 -5.80 21.71 -19.29
N ASN A 179 -5.53 22.98 -19.52
CA ASN A 179 -4.59 23.75 -18.69
C ASN A 179 -5.26 24.22 -17.39
N GLY A 180 -4.56 24.04 -16.26
CA GLY A 180 -4.95 24.62 -14.96
C GLY A 180 -5.33 23.60 -13.90
N MET A 181 -5.89 24.11 -12.79
CA MET A 181 -6.26 23.32 -11.60
C MET A 181 -7.66 22.70 -11.68
N THR A 182 -8.36 22.82 -12.80
CA THR A 182 -9.78 22.41 -12.94
C THR A 182 -9.98 20.92 -12.69
N VAL A 183 -9.16 20.05 -13.31
CA VAL A 183 -9.31 18.59 -13.17
C VAL A 183 -8.95 18.10 -11.75
N PRO A 184 -7.82 18.49 -11.15
CA PRO A 184 -7.50 18.11 -9.76
C PRO A 184 -8.49 18.66 -8.74
N PHE A 185 -8.99 19.88 -8.95
CA PHE A 185 -9.98 20.49 -8.07
C PHE A 185 -11.28 19.70 -8.09
N LEU A 186 -11.81 19.40 -9.28
CA LEU A 186 -13.06 18.65 -9.44
C LEU A 186 -12.95 17.23 -8.86
N LEU A 187 -11.82 16.57 -9.07
CA LEU A 187 -11.53 15.26 -8.44
C LEU A 187 -11.42 15.35 -6.91
N SER A 188 -10.80 16.41 -6.39
CA SER A 188 -10.69 16.62 -4.95
C SER A 188 -12.06 16.79 -4.29
N VAL A 189 -12.98 17.51 -4.93
CA VAL A 189 -14.37 17.67 -4.45
C VAL A 189 -15.09 16.32 -4.37
N ILE A 190 -14.98 15.50 -5.43
CA ILE A 190 -15.56 14.14 -5.44
C ILE A 190 -14.94 13.29 -4.32
N LEU A 191 -13.63 13.39 -4.12
CA LEU A 191 -12.91 12.62 -3.12
C LEU A 191 -13.34 12.99 -1.70
N VAL A 192 -13.54 14.28 -1.41
CA VAL A 192 -14.10 14.76 -0.13
C VAL A 192 -15.49 14.16 0.10
N PHE A 193 -16.37 14.14 -0.91
CA PHE A 193 -17.70 13.54 -0.78
C PHE A 193 -17.67 12.04 -0.46
N ILE A 194 -16.71 11.31 -1.02
CA ILE A 194 -16.50 9.89 -0.71
C ILE A 194 -16.00 9.71 0.72
N VAL A 195 -15.00 10.51 1.14
CA VAL A 195 -14.38 10.43 2.47
C VAL A 195 -15.35 10.81 3.59
N LEU A 196 -16.24 11.79 3.38
CA LEU A 196 -17.29 12.17 4.33
C LEU A 196 -18.25 11.00 4.64
N GLY A 197 -18.40 10.04 3.71
CA GLY A 197 -19.17 8.81 3.95
C GLY A 197 -18.46 7.77 4.84
N GLY A 198 -17.23 8.03 5.25
CA GLY A 198 -16.42 7.19 6.13
C GLY A 198 -15.87 5.92 5.46
N VAL A 199 -15.16 5.12 6.26
CA VAL A 199 -14.39 3.94 5.79
C VAL A 199 -15.24 2.91 5.04
N ARG A 200 -16.53 2.76 5.38
CA ARG A 200 -17.42 1.85 4.66
C ARG A 200 -17.71 2.31 3.22
N ARG A 201 -17.90 3.61 3.00
CA ARG A 201 -18.13 4.16 1.65
C ARG A 201 -16.85 4.08 0.82
N VAL A 202 -15.72 4.47 1.40
CA VAL A 202 -14.40 4.33 0.76
C VAL A 202 -14.17 2.89 0.33
N GLY A 203 -14.36 1.92 1.24
CA GLY A 203 -14.18 0.50 0.92
C GLY A 203 -15.11 -0.01 -0.19
N LYS A 204 -16.39 0.41 -0.21
CA LYS A 204 -17.33 0.06 -1.29
C LYS A 204 -16.92 0.63 -2.64
N VAL A 205 -16.55 1.91 -2.68
CA VAL A 205 -16.13 2.58 -3.92
C VAL A 205 -14.83 1.96 -4.43
N SER A 206 -13.82 1.77 -3.58
CA SER A 206 -12.57 1.10 -3.96
C SER A 206 -12.81 -0.32 -4.45
N ALA A 207 -13.71 -1.08 -3.83
CA ALA A 207 -14.00 -2.45 -4.25
C ALA A 207 -14.63 -2.54 -5.65
N TYR A 208 -15.30 -1.48 -6.11
CA TYR A 208 -15.88 -1.41 -7.45
C TYR A 208 -14.91 -0.82 -8.47
N LEU A 209 -14.21 0.26 -8.12
CA LEU A 209 -13.27 0.94 -9.03
C LEU A 209 -12.00 0.13 -9.28
N ALA A 210 -11.49 -0.59 -8.29
CA ALA A 210 -10.25 -1.36 -8.42
C ALA A 210 -10.30 -2.43 -9.52
N PRO A 211 -11.30 -3.34 -9.57
CA PRO A 211 -11.36 -4.32 -10.65
C PRO A 211 -11.59 -3.68 -12.03
N ILE A 212 -12.37 -2.59 -12.11
CA ILE A 212 -12.56 -1.86 -13.37
C ILE A 212 -11.24 -1.28 -13.87
N GLY A 213 -10.46 -0.64 -12.99
CA GLY A 213 -9.15 -0.09 -13.34
C GLY A 213 -8.16 -1.15 -13.80
N ILE A 214 -8.17 -2.34 -13.16
CA ILE A 214 -7.33 -3.47 -13.58
C ILE A 214 -7.75 -3.96 -14.97
N LEU A 215 -9.05 -4.16 -15.23
CA LEU A 215 -9.56 -4.66 -16.51
C LEU A 215 -9.39 -3.68 -17.67
N LEU A 216 -9.30 -2.37 -17.41
CA LEU A 216 -9.08 -1.37 -18.46
C LEU A 216 -7.59 -1.20 -18.82
N PHE A 217 -6.69 -1.52 -17.90
CA PHE A 217 -5.25 -1.33 -18.09
C PHE A 217 -4.54 -2.59 -18.64
N PHE A 218 -5.09 -3.77 -18.37
CA PHE A 218 -4.69 -5.05 -18.97
C PHE A 218 -5.49 -5.33 -20.23
#